data_AF-A0A1X1VS51-F1
#
_entry.id   AF-A0A1X1VS51-F1
#
_cell.length_a   1.000
_cell.length_b   1.000
_cell.length_c   1.000
_cell.angle_alpha   90.00
_cell.angle_beta   90.00
_cell.angle_gamma   90.00
#
_symmetry.space_group_name_H-M   'P 1'
#
loop_
_entity.id
_entity.type
_entity.pdbx_description
1 polymer ?
#
loop_
_entity_poly.entity_id
_entity_poly.type
_entity_poly.pdbx_seq_one_letter_code
_entity_poly.pdbx_strand_id
1 'polypeptide(L)' 'MGIVPEAFELGDDDMLTVLQPQVAPENEELVRGAVRQCHRQAISITE' A
#
# COMPACT_ATOMS: atom_id res chain seq x y z
N MET A 1 -3.02 -2.62 -11.96
CA MET A 1 -1.58 -2.74 -11.66
C MET A 1 -1.30 -1.91 -10.42
N GLY A 2 -1.16 -2.55 -9.25
CA GLY A 2 -0.82 -1.92 -7.97
C GLY A 2 0.42 -2.59 -7.38
N ILE A 3 1.16 -1.88 -6.53
CA ILE A 3 2.50 -2.32 -6.09
C ILE A 3 2.44 -3.43 -5.02
N VAL A 4 1.31 -3.62 -4.33
CA VAL A 4 1.10 -4.74 -3.38
C VAL A 4 -0.40 -5.05 -3.25
N PRO A 5 -1.01 -5.85 -4.16
CA PRO A 5 -2.46 -6.11 -4.15
C PRO A 5 -2.94 -6.94 -2.95
N GLU A 6 -2.03 -7.64 -2.28
CA GLU A 6 -2.32 -8.44 -1.07
C GLU A 6 -2.39 -7.60 0.22
N ALA A 7 -1.83 -6.38 0.20
CA ALA A 7 -1.85 -5.45 1.33
C ALA A 7 -2.78 -4.26 1.09
N PHE A 8 -2.93 -3.83 -0.16
CA PHE A 8 -3.74 -2.69 -0.54
C PHE A 8 -4.71 -3.04 -1.65
N GLU A 9 -5.95 -2.61 -1.48
CA GLU A 9 -6.98 -2.69 -2.49
C GLU A 9 -7.35 -1.27 -2.92
N LEU A 10 -7.26 -0.98 -4.22
CA LEU A 10 -7.81 0.24 -4.79
C LEU A 10 -9.17 -0.12 -5.38
N GLY A 11 -10.24 0.34 -4.72
CA GLY A 11 -11.60 0.16 -5.20
C GLY A 11 -11.94 1.07 -6.38
N ASP A 12 -13.07 0.78 -7.02
CA ASP A 12 -13.55 1.52 -8.20
C ASP A 12 -13.89 3.00 -7.89
N ASP A 13 -14.17 3.32 -6.63
CA ASP A 13 -14.43 4.68 -6.14
C ASP A 13 -13.13 5.49 -5.85
N ASP A 14 -11.98 5.07 -6.39
CA ASP A 14 -10.67 5.70 -6.16
C ASP A 14 -10.21 5.65 -4.68
N MET A 15 -10.87 4.83 -3.85
CA MET A 15 -10.60 4.66 -2.43
C MET A 15 -9.64 3.49 -2.19
N LEU A 16 -8.58 3.75 -1.44
CA LEU A 16 -7.57 2.75 -1.12
C LEU A 16 -7.80 2.19 0.29
N THR A 17 -8.01 0.88 0.37
CA THR A 17 -8.26 0.13 1.61
C THR A 17 -7.03 -0.68 1.97
N VAL A 18 -6.65 -0.65 3.25
CA VAL A 18 -5.59 -1.52 3.79
C VAL A 18 -6.20 -2.87 4.16
N LEU A 19 -5.85 -3.91 3.39
CA LEU A 19 -6.29 -5.29 3.64
C LEU A 19 -5.46 -5.97 4.73
N GLN A 20 -4.15 -5.66 4.78
CA GLN A 20 -3.24 -6.16 5.81
C GLN A 20 -2.55 -5.00 6.54
N PRO A 21 -2.92 -4.74 7.80
CA PRO A 21 -2.30 -3.67 8.58
C PRO A 21 -0.89 -4.01 9.06
N GLN A 22 -0.55 -5.30 9.16
CA GLN A 22 0.80 -5.76 9.47
C GLN A 22 1.48 -6.21 8.18
N VAL A 23 2.56 -5.51 7.82
CA VAL A 23 3.36 -5.84 6.65
C VAL A 23 4.31 -6.98 7.02
N ALA A 24 4.20 -8.10 6.32
CA ALA A 24 5.15 -9.19 6.45
C ALA A 24 6.56 -8.71 6.01
N PRO A 25 7.66 -9.21 6.62
CA PRO A 25 9.02 -8.74 6.30
C PRO A 25 9.37 -8.86 4.81
N GLU A 26 8.90 -9.92 4.17
CA GLU A 26 9.04 -10.19 2.74
C GLU A 26 8.37 -9.14 1.84
N ASN A 27 7.35 -8.45 2.35
CA ASN A 27 6.59 -7.44 1.63
C ASN A 27 6.99 -6.00 2.01
N GLU A 28 7.90 -5.83 2.98
CA GLU A 28 8.26 -4.49 3.50
C GLU A 28 8.87 -3.59 2.41
N GLU A 29 9.75 -4.14 1.56
CA GLU A 29 10.35 -3.38 0.46
C GLU A 29 9.31 -2.96 -0.59
N LEU A 30 8.35 -3.84 -0.89
CA LEU A 30 7.28 -3.55 -1.83
C LEU A 30 6.32 -2.49 -1.27
N VAL A 31 5.93 -2.58 0.01
CA VAL A 31 5.08 -1.58 0.67
C VAL A 31 5.79 -0.22 0.75
N ARG A 32 7.08 -0.20 1.11
CA ARG A 32 7.90 1.03 1.06
C ARG A 32 7.98 1.61 -0.35
N GLY A 33 8.10 0.75 -1.36
CA GLY A 33 8.05 1.15 -2.77
C GLY A 33 6.72 1.79 -3.17
N ALA A 34 5.60 1.19 -2.75
CA ALA A 34 4.26 1.69 -3.01
C ALA A 34 4.04 3.09 -2.41
N VAL A 35 4.45 3.27 -1.16
CA VAL A 35 4.34 4.54 -0.44
C VAL A 35 5.16 5.63 -1.13
N ARG A 36 6.38 5.32 -1.56
CA ARG A 36 7.24 6.28 -2.31
C ARG A 36 6.66 6.68 -3.66
N GLN A 37 5.97 5.78 -4.34
CA GLN A 37 5.37 6.06 -5.66
C GLN A 37 3.97 6.70 -5.57
N CYS A 38 3.37 6.75 -4.37
CA CYS A 38 2.04 7.30 -4.19
C CYS A 38 2.03 8.83 -4.35
N HIS A 39 1.76 9.30 -5.56
CA HIS A 39 1.70 10.73 -5.91
C HIS A 39 0.67 11.53 -5.10
N ARG A 40 -0.42 10.88 -4.65
CA ARG A 40 -1.48 11.51 -3.87
C ARG A 40 -1.22 11.50 -2.36
N GLN A 41 -0.10 10.93 -1.89
CA GLN A 41 0.21 10.74 -0.47
C GLN A 41 -0.94 10.05 0.32
N ALA A 42 -1.72 9.20 -0.35
CA ALA A 42 -2.89 8.54 0.25
C ALA A 42 -2.51 7.47 1.28
N ILE A 43 -1.24 7.03 1.30
CA ILE A 43 -0.70 6.03 2.22
C ILE A 43 0.61 6.53 2.83
N SER A 44 0.87 6.13 4.07
CA SER A 44 2.09 6.43 4.81
C SER A 44 2.42 5.28 5.77
N ILE A 45 3.71 5.06 6.02
CA ILE A 45 4.18 4.07 7.01
C ILE A 45 4.39 4.79 8.34
N THR A 46 3.84 4.23 9.40
CA THR A 46 4.05 4.69 10.78
C THR A 46 4.89 3.66 11.53
N GLU A 47 5.92 4.10 12.25
CA GLU A 47 6.78 3.25 13.08
C GLU A 47 6.13 2.87 14.42
#